data_AF-A0A967MVY8-F1
#
_entry.id   AF-A0A967MVY8-F1
#
_cell.length_a   1.000
_cell.length_b   1.000
_cell.length_c   1.000
_cell.angle_alpha   90.00
_cell.angle_beta   90.00
_cell.angle_gamma   90.00
#
_symmetry.space_group_name_H-M   'P 1'
#
loop_
_entity.id
_entity.type
_entity.pdbx_description
1 polymer ?
#
loop_
_entity_poly.entity_id
_entity_poly.type
_entity_poly.pdbx_seq_one_letter_code
_entity_poly.pdbx_strand_id
1 'polypeptide(L)'
;MFADSLSIPWLLAAWALYLPVLARAVLRAPWRDLAERGRLHAFLGACVSLMVLWRIEAGISPGLGFHYLGATVLTLMFGWRLALIALAAVLAGVTAAGDGI
;
A
#
# COMPACT_ATOMS: atom_id res chain seq x y z
N MET A 1 -5.92 25.18 2.08
CA MET A 1 -5.48 25.92 0.88
C MET A 1 -5.10 25.03 -0.31
N PHE A 2 -4.95 23.69 -0.17
CA PHE A 2 -4.66 22.77 -1.30
C PHE A 2 -5.75 21.70 -1.56
N ALA A 3 -6.86 21.72 -0.80
CA ALA A 3 -7.90 20.69 -0.93
C ALA A 3 -8.71 20.81 -2.22
N ASP A 4 -8.65 21.96 -2.91
CA ASP A 4 -9.38 22.23 -4.15
C ASP A 4 -8.57 21.95 -5.43
N SER A 5 -7.29 21.53 -5.32
CA SER A 5 -6.39 21.44 -6.49
C SER A 5 -6.45 20.12 -7.26
N LEU A 6 -7.04 19.06 -6.71
CA LEU A 6 -7.36 17.86 -7.48
C LEU A 6 -8.77 17.99 -8.03
N SER A 7 -8.87 18.57 -9.23
CA SER A 7 -10.11 18.61 -9.96
C SER A 7 -10.70 17.20 -10.09
N ILE A 8 -12.03 17.07 -9.98
CA ILE A 8 -12.75 15.79 -10.11
C ILE A 8 -12.27 14.93 -11.30
N PRO A 9 -11.96 15.51 -12.49
CA PRO A 9 -11.40 14.75 -13.60
C PRO A 9 -10.08 14.03 -13.27
N TRP A 10 -9.19 14.64 -12.49
CA TRP A 10 -7.92 14.04 -12.11
C TRP A 10 -8.09 12.87 -11.16
N LEU A 11 -9.00 12.99 -10.19
CA LEU A 11 -9.38 11.88 -9.31
C LEU A 11 -9.96 10.72 -10.14
N LEU A 12 -10.90 11.01 -11.03
CA LEU A 12 -11.49 9.99 -11.89
C LEU A 12 -10.45 9.32 -12.78
N ALA A 13 -9.51 10.08 -13.35
CA ALA A 13 -8.42 9.54 -14.15
C ALA A 13 -7.48 8.64 -13.33
N ALA A 14 -7.14 9.05 -12.10
CA ALA A 14 -6.31 8.26 -11.19
C ALA A 14 -7.00 6.93 -10.82
N TRP A 15 -8.29 6.96 -10.48
CA TRP A 15 -9.08 5.75 -10.23
C TRP A 15 -9.21 4.86 -11.47
N ALA A 16 -9.45 5.47 -12.64
CA ALA A 16 -9.56 4.76 -13.91
C ALA A 16 -8.27 4.06 -14.31
N LEU A 17 -7.10 4.54 -13.90
CA LEU A 17 -5.82 3.87 -14.11
C LEU A 17 -5.49 2.87 -12.99
N TYR A 18 -5.71 3.26 -11.74
CA TYR A 18 -5.37 2.46 -10.57
C TYR A 18 -6.18 1.16 -10.50
N LEU A 19 -7.51 1.23 -10.71
CA LEU A 19 -8.39 0.07 -10.59
C LEU A 19 -8.05 -1.05 -11.58
N PRO A 20 -7.81 -0.80 -12.88
CA PRO A 20 -7.39 -1.85 -13.81
C PRO A 20 -6.03 -2.47 -13.45
N VAL A 21 -5.08 -1.65 -12.98
CA VAL A 21 -3.75 -2.14 -12.56
C VAL A 21 -3.89 -3.03 -11.33
N LEU A 22 -4.65 -2.58 -10.33
CA LEU A 22 -4.92 -3.35 -9.11
C LEU A 22 -5.71 -4.63 -9.44
N ALA A 23 -6.74 -4.54 -10.27
CA ALA A 23 -7.52 -5.69 -10.71
C ALA A 23 -6.64 -6.71 -11.46
N ARG A 24 -5.75 -6.25 -12.35
CA ARG A 24 -4.79 -7.12 -13.04
C ARG A 24 -3.79 -7.75 -12.06
N ALA A 25 -3.33 -7.00 -11.05
CA ALA A 25 -2.46 -7.53 -10.01
C ALA A 25 -3.18 -8.62 -9.20
N VAL A 26 -4.40 -8.36 -8.73
CA VAL A 26 -5.24 -9.32 -7.99
C VAL A 26 -5.54 -10.55 -8.82
N LEU A 27 -6.08 -10.40 -10.03
CA LEU A 27 -6.50 -11.54 -10.84
C LEU A 27 -5.33 -12.43 -11.27
N ARG A 28 -4.15 -11.85 -11.43
CA ARG A 28 -3.01 -12.59 -11.97
C ARG A 28 -2.03 -13.01 -10.88
N ALA A 29 -2.05 -12.41 -9.68
CA ALA A 29 -1.10 -12.67 -8.61
C ALA A 29 -0.84 -14.17 -8.39
N PRO A 30 0.39 -14.56 -8.02
CA PRO A 30 0.73 -15.96 -7.80
C PRO A 30 0.14 -16.44 -6.46
N TRP A 31 -1.19 -16.51 -6.33
CA TRP A 31 -1.86 -16.87 -5.07
C TRP A 31 -1.45 -18.24 -4.53
N ARG A 32 -1.05 -19.15 -5.43
CA ARG A 32 -0.55 -20.48 -5.07
C ARG A 32 0.70 -20.41 -4.20
N ASP A 33 1.53 -19.39 -4.41
CA ASP A 33 2.72 -19.14 -3.59
C ASP A 33 2.37 -18.78 -2.14
N LEU A 34 1.24 -18.10 -1.93
CA LEU A 34 0.73 -17.78 -0.60
C LEU A 34 -0.08 -18.93 0.02
N ALA A 35 -0.35 -20.01 -0.71
CA ALA A 35 -0.99 -21.20 -0.14
C ALA A 35 -0.05 -21.93 0.83
N GLU A 36 1.25 -21.72 0.71
CA GLU A 36 2.24 -22.19 1.68
C GLU A 36 2.16 -21.35 2.96
N ARG A 37 1.92 -22.00 4.10
CA ARG A 37 1.72 -21.32 5.40
C ARG A 37 2.85 -20.36 5.74
N GLY A 38 4.11 -20.75 5.52
CA GLY A 38 5.27 -19.91 5.80
C GLY A 38 5.25 -18.60 5.02
N ARG A 39 4.95 -18.66 3.72
CA ARG A 39 4.86 -17.48 2.85
C ARG A 39 3.66 -16.60 3.19
N LEU A 40 2.52 -17.20 3.56
CA LEU A 40 1.36 -16.45 4.04
C LEU A 40 1.64 -15.68 5.33
N HIS A 41 2.24 -16.34 6.33
CA HIS A 41 2.60 -15.69 7.60
C HIS A 41 3.62 -14.58 7.39
N ALA A 42 4.63 -14.79 6.55
CA ALA A 42 5.61 -13.77 6.20
C ALA A 42 4.95 -12.57 5.49
N PHE A 43 4.02 -12.82 4.56
CA PHE A 43 3.29 -11.78 3.85
C PHE A 43 2.40 -10.95 4.78
N LEU A 44 1.58 -11.60 5.61
CA LEU A 44 0.74 -10.91 6.59
C LEU A 44 1.58 -10.17 7.64
N GLY A 45 2.66 -10.81 8.11
CA GLY A 45 3.61 -10.19 9.02
C GLY A 45 4.26 -8.94 8.43
N ALA A 46 4.61 -8.96 7.15
CA ALA A 46 5.13 -7.79 6.44
C ALA A 46 4.09 -6.67 6.34
N CYS A 47 2.82 -6.99 6.04
CA CYS A 47 1.74 -6.00 6.03
C CYS A 47 1.55 -5.34 7.41
N VAL A 48 1.49 -6.13 8.48
CA VAL A 48 1.34 -5.62 9.86
C VAL A 48 2.55 -4.79 10.26
N SER A 49 3.76 -5.28 9.98
CA SER A 49 5.00 -4.54 10.25
C SER A 49 5.02 -3.21 9.51
N LEU A 50 4.52 -3.18 8.28
CA LEU A 50 4.41 -1.95 7.50
C LEU A 50 3.37 -0.99 8.07
N MET A 51 2.21 -1.49 8.55
CA MET A 51 1.25 -0.65 9.27
C MET A 51 1.86 -0.03 10.53
N VAL A 52 2.67 -0.78 11.28
CA VAL A 52 3.39 -0.24 12.46
C VAL A 52 4.44 0.77 12.02
N LEU A 53 5.21 0.46 10.97
CA LEU A 53 6.23 1.35 10.43
C LEU A 53 5.63 2.66 9.89
N TRP A 54 4.41 2.60 9.36
CA TRP A 54 3.63 3.77 8.94
C TRP A 54 3.42 4.75 10.09
N ARG A 55 3.31 4.28 11.33
CA ARG A 55 3.12 5.13 12.52
C ARG A 55 4.39 5.89 12.92
N ILE A 56 5.54 5.53 12.35
CA ILE A 56 6.80 6.20 12.64
C ILE A 56 6.92 7.42 11.73
N GLU A 57 6.71 8.60 12.30
CA GLU A 57 7.02 9.85 11.62
C GLU A 57 8.54 9.99 11.48
N ALA A 58 9.06 10.00 10.24
CA ALA A 58 10.44 10.39 9.99
C ALA A 58 10.57 11.91 10.22
N GLY A 59 10.79 12.28 11.49
CA GLY A 59 10.83 13.64 12.01
C GLY A 59 12.05 14.45 11.53
N ILE A 60 12.08 14.79 10.24
CA ILE A 60 13.17 15.57 9.63
C ILE A 60 12.76 17.05 9.46
N SER A 61 11.46 17.38 9.42
CA SER A 61 11.00 18.78 9.41
C SER A 61 9.52 18.91 9.81
N PRO A 62 9.11 19.91 10.62
CA PRO A 62 7.70 20.10 10.97
C PRO A 62 6.91 20.47 9.72
N GLY A 63 5.95 19.62 9.35
CA GLY A 63 5.08 19.80 8.18
C GLY A 63 5.32 18.84 7.00
N LEU A 64 6.33 17.97 7.06
CA LEU A 64 6.56 16.94 6.04
C LEU A 64 6.61 15.56 6.73
N GLY A 65 5.43 15.04 7.07
CA GLY A 65 5.27 13.72 7.67
C GLY A 65 5.71 12.64 6.69
N PHE A 66 6.99 12.28 6.70
CA PHE A 66 7.50 11.18 5.90
C PHE A 66 7.10 9.85 6.55
N HIS A 67 6.29 9.09 5.82
CA HIS A 67 5.88 7.75 6.19
C HIS A 67 6.71 6.74 5.40
N TYR A 68 7.21 5.71 6.07
CA TYR A 68 7.96 4.66 5.40
C TYR A 68 7.01 3.69 4.68
N LEU A 69 7.08 3.69 3.34
CA LEU A 69 6.20 2.91 2.46
C LEU A 69 6.59 1.43 2.32
N GLY A 70 7.86 1.06 2.53
CA GLY A 70 8.32 -0.34 2.39
C GLY A 70 8.08 -0.99 1.01
N ALA A 71 7.67 -0.22 -0.01
CA ALA A 71 7.20 -0.74 -1.29
C ALA A 71 8.27 -1.55 -2.04
N THR A 72 9.53 -1.11 -2.01
CA THR A 72 10.65 -1.81 -2.64
C THR A 72 10.90 -3.16 -1.98
N VAL A 73 10.87 -3.21 -0.65
CA VAL A 73 11.06 -4.45 0.12
C VAL A 73 9.97 -5.47 -0.22
N LEU A 74 8.70 -5.05 -0.20
CA LEU A 74 7.58 -5.90 -0.59
C LEU A 74 7.70 -6.41 -2.03
N THR A 75 8.15 -5.56 -2.95
CA THR A 75 8.34 -5.92 -4.37
C THR A 75 9.44 -6.97 -4.55
N LEU A 76 10.53 -6.86 -3.81
CA LEU A 76 11.63 -7.83 -3.86
C LEU A 76 11.26 -9.17 -3.21
N MET A 77 10.51 -9.14 -2.11
CA MET A 77 10.14 -10.36 -1.36
C MET A 77 9.03 -11.17 -2.04
N PHE A 78 8.00 -10.49 -2.57
CA PHE A 78 6.76 -11.13 -3.03
C PHE A 78 6.44 -10.87 -4.51
N GLY A 79 7.26 -10.06 -5.19
CA GLY A 79 6.99 -9.57 -6.54
C GLY A 79 6.00 -8.39 -6.56
N TRP A 80 6.05 -7.61 -7.63
CA TRP A 80 5.30 -6.35 -7.76
C TRP A 80 3.77 -6.49 -7.58
N ARG A 81 3.20 -7.66 -7.90
CA ARG A 81 1.74 -7.90 -7.86
C ARG A 81 1.23 -8.05 -6.44
N LEU A 82 1.88 -8.92 -5.67
CA LEU A 82 1.57 -9.10 -4.24
C LEU A 82 1.95 -7.86 -3.44
N ALA A 83 3.04 -7.16 -3.83
CA ALA A 83 3.41 -5.89 -3.23
C ALA A 83 2.33 -4.81 -3.41
N LEU A 84 1.77 -4.65 -4.63
CA LEU A 84 0.65 -3.73 -4.87
C LEU A 84 -0.57 -4.06 -4.01
N ILE A 85 -0.91 -5.34 -3.89
CA ILE A 85 -2.04 -5.80 -3.07
C ILE A 85 -1.78 -5.54 -1.59
N ALA A 86 -0.57 -5.82 -1.09
CA ALA A 86 -0.16 -5.54 0.27
C ALA A 86 -0.24 -4.04 0.58
N LEU A 87 0.34 -3.20 -0.29
CA LEU A 87 0.30 -1.74 -0.11
C LEU A 87 -1.13 -1.19 -0.11
N ALA A 88 -1.99 -1.69 -1.01
CA ALA A 88 -3.39 -1.31 -1.03
C ALA A 88 -4.12 -1.71 0.27
N ALA A 89 -3.86 -2.93 0.77
CA ALA A 89 -4.44 -3.42 2.02
C ALA A 89 -3.93 -2.65 3.24
N VAL A 90 -2.63 -2.34 3.28
CA VAL A 90 -2.01 -1.53 4.34
C VAL A 90 -2.59 -0.13 4.34
N LEU A 91 -2.65 0.53 3.18
CA LEU A 91 -3.22 1.87 3.06
C LEU A 91 -4.68 1.91 3.51
N ALA A 92 -5.49 0.93 3.11
CA ALA A 92 -6.87 0.80 3.56
C ALA A 92 -6.96 0.60 5.08
N GLY A 93 -6.07 -0.22 5.66
CA GLY A 93 -6.03 -0.48 7.10
C GLY A 93 -5.64 0.75 7.92
N VAL A 94 -4.60 1.49 7.52
CA VAL A 94 -4.18 2.72 8.22
C VAL A 94 -5.23 3.83 8.07
N THR A 95 -5.88 3.92 6.90
CA THR A 95 -7.01 4.85 6.71
C THR A 95 -8.18 4.51 7.63
N ALA A 96 -8.53 3.23 7.76
CA ALA A 96 -9.58 2.79 8.68
C ALA A 96 -9.20 2.99 10.16
N ALA A 97 -7.91 2.91 10.50
CA ALA A 97 -7.39 3.15 11.85
C ALA A 97 -7.35 4.64 12.24
N GLY A 98 -7.65 5.56 11.31
CA GLY A 98 -7.63 7.01 11.55
C GLY A 98 -6.28 7.68 11.30
N ASP A 99 -5.34 6.95 10.70
CA ASP A 99 -3.95 7.39 10.44
C ASP A 99 -3.69 7.68 8.94
N GLY A 100 -4.74 7.59 8.13
CA GLY A 100 -4.71 7.92 6.71
C GLY A 100 -5.02 9.39 6.49
N ILE A 101 -3.98 10.22 6.59
CA ILE A 101 -3.90 11.63 6.15
C ILE A 101 -4.76 12.63 6.96
#